data_AF-A0A8T4RJ85-F1
#
_entry.id   AF-A0A8T4RJ85-F1
#
_cell.length_a   1.000
_cell.length_b   1.000
_cell.length_c   1.000
_cell.angle_alpha   90.00
_cell.angle_beta   90.00
_cell.angle_gamma   90.00
#
_symmetry.space_group_name_H-M   'P 1'
#
loop_
_entity.id
_entity.type
_entity.pdbx_description
1 polymer ?
#
loop_
_entity_poly.entity_id
_entity_poly.type
_entity_poly.pdbx_seq_one_letter_code
_entity_poly.pdbx_strand_id
1 'polypeptide(L)'
;MSWLKNLFVKKKTLDEIRAWVAESQDPSVDLIRAVLVKIDSCALQRSEKQREADRLTSLKLSLQEQHSHIVQEKEEFVSRPEYKSLKEHISGVIKQRKVIEAEIDALFGPLKSVIGQYAQVAKIPKFSGYADDYVDALIHDYDVGIAKHVPLICASIMQGKITVVNSQEAIGFLNELKIDRLSKLIHSFAATRKHEEEVKASLGTNELVCQHEHFLQLVDEVQKDIAELESQIASVVLPIDEEFRKELALLLEPHRVLLVEGSKSG
;
A
#
# COMPACT_ATOMS: atom_id res chain seq x y z
N MET A 1 48.49 22.00 -49.14
CA MET A 1 47.81 21.12 -50.13
C MET A 1 46.49 20.48 -49.62
N SER A 2 45.94 20.80 -48.44
CA SER A 2 44.63 20.27 -48.01
C SER A 2 43.41 21.05 -48.53
N TRP A 3 43.57 22.35 -48.84
CA TRP A 3 42.46 23.22 -49.30
C TRP A 3 41.85 22.80 -50.66
N LEU A 4 42.67 22.24 -51.57
CA LEU A 4 42.22 21.84 -52.93
C LEU A 4 41.50 20.49 -52.92
N LYS A 5 41.77 19.63 -51.94
CA LYS A 5 41.04 18.36 -51.76
C LYS A 5 39.60 18.57 -51.27
N ASN A 6 39.29 19.72 -50.66
CA ASN A 6 37.95 20.05 -50.18
C ASN A 6 37.03 20.67 -51.23
N LEU A 7 37.54 21.06 -52.41
CA LEU A 7 36.76 21.78 -53.43
C LEU A 7 35.75 20.92 -54.22
N PHE A 8 35.81 19.57 -54.12
CA PHE A 8 34.94 18.66 -54.86
C PHE A 8 34.23 17.62 -53.96
N VAL A 9 34.11 17.90 -52.67
CA VAL A 9 33.40 17.01 -51.75
C VAL A 9 31.89 17.23 -51.88
N LYS A 10 31.15 16.20 -52.28
CA LYS A 10 29.70 16.24 -52.45
C LYS A 10 29.02 16.03 -51.11
N LYS A 11 28.41 17.07 -50.56
CA LYS A 11 27.52 16.95 -49.41
C LYS A 11 26.22 16.32 -49.88
N LYS A 12 25.79 15.22 -49.25
CA LYS A 12 24.55 14.53 -49.60
C LYS A 12 23.74 14.19 -48.35
N THR A 13 22.43 14.29 -48.44
CA THR A 13 21.49 13.72 -47.47
C THR A 13 21.41 12.20 -47.63
N LEU A 14 20.80 11.54 -46.65
CA LEU A 14 20.62 10.08 -46.68
C LEU A 14 19.77 9.64 -47.90
N ASP A 15 18.77 10.42 -48.29
CA ASP A 15 17.97 10.19 -49.51
C ASP A 15 18.77 10.39 -50.80
N GLU A 16 19.62 11.41 -50.86
CA GLU A 16 20.50 11.67 -52.01
C GLU A 16 21.62 10.63 -52.16
N ILE A 17 22.01 9.97 -51.06
CA ILE A 17 22.92 8.82 -51.05
C ILE A 17 22.18 7.58 -51.53
N ARG A 18 20.95 7.33 -51.06
CA ARG A 18 20.09 6.23 -51.55
C ARG A 18 19.91 6.29 -53.06
N ALA A 19 19.52 7.46 -53.58
CA ALA A 19 19.35 7.68 -55.02
C ALA A 19 20.64 7.42 -55.81
N TRP A 20 21.77 7.92 -55.31
CA TRP A 20 23.08 7.71 -55.94
C TRP A 20 23.51 6.24 -55.97
N VAL A 21 23.30 5.49 -54.87
CA VAL A 21 23.62 4.06 -54.77
C VAL A 21 22.69 3.21 -55.64
N ALA A 22 21.44 3.63 -55.83
CA ALA A 22 20.46 2.95 -56.68
C ALA A 22 20.81 3.07 -58.18
N GLU A 23 21.36 4.21 -58.60
CA GLU A 23 21.79 4.46 -59.98
C GLU A 23 23.20 3.93 -60.29
N SER A 24 23.98 3.55 -59.26
CA SER A 24 25.35 3.07 -59.41
C SER A 24 25.43 1.57 -59.71
N GLN A 25 26.19 1.21 -60.74
CA GLN A 25 26.59 -0.18 -61.04
C GLN A 25 27.97 -0.53 -60.47
N ASP A 26 28.58 0.36 -59.68
CA ASP A 26 29.91 0.17 -59.10
C ASP A 26 29.86 -0.82 -57.92
N PRO A 27 30.53 -1.98 -57.99
CA PRO A 27 30.56 -2.96 -56.89
C PRO A 27 31.12 -2.39 -55.59
N SER A 28 31.92 -1.30 -55.64
CA SER A 28 32.46 -0.66 -54.44
C SER A 28 31.38 -0.01 -53.56
N VAL A 29 30.17 0.23 -54.08
CA VAL A 29 29.04 0.76 -53.30
C VAL A 29 28.15 -0.32 -52.67
N ASP A 30 28.45 -1.61 -52.87
CA ASP A 30 27.64 -2.70 -52.30
C ASP A 30 27.67 -2.72 -50.76
N LEU A 31 28.82 -2.38 -50.16
CA LEU A 31 28.93 -2.21 -48.71
C LEU A 31 28.09 -1.03 -48.21
N ILE A 32 28.07 0.08 -48.96
CA ILE A 32 27.22 1.25 -48.66
C ILE A 32 25.74 0.84 -48.73
N ARG A 33 25.34 0.07 -49.74
CA ARG A 33 23.99 -0.47 -49.89
C ARG A 33 23.60 -1.36 -48.70
N ALA A 34 24.48 -2.23 -48.25
CA ALA A 34 24.23 -3.09 -47.08
C ALA A 34 24.02 -2.28 -45.79
N VAL A 35 24.81 -1.22 -45.57
CA VAL A 35 24.65 -0.34 -44.41
C VAL A 35 23.36 0.49 -44.48
N LEU A 36 22.97 0.98 -45.67
CA LEU A 36 21.68 1.64 -45.87
C LEU A 36 20.50 0.72 -45.50
N VAL A 37 20.56 -0.57 -45.88
CA VAL A 37 19.54 -1.57 -45.49
C VAL A 37 19.48 -1.74 -43.98
N LYS A 38 20.62 -1.75 -43.27
CA LYS A 38 20.63 -1.80 -41.80
C LYS A 38 19.98 -0.56 -41.18
N ILE A 39 20.24 0.62 -41.74
CA ILE A 39 19.60 1.89 -41.30
C ILE A 39 18.09 1.84 -41.53
N ASP A 40 17.64 1.38 -42.70
CA ASP A 40 16.22 1.27 -43.03
C ASP A 40 15.51 0.23 -42.15
N SER A 41 16.15 -0.91 -41.90
CA SER A 41 15.66 -1.93 -40.97
C SER A 41 15.54 -1.38 -39.54
N CYS A 42 16.54 -0.64 -39.06
CA CYS A 42 16.49 0.01 -37.76
C CYS A 42 15.36 1.06 -37.68
N ALA A 43 15.14 1.84 -38.74
CA ALA A 43 14.06 2.82 -38.80
C ALA A 43 12.68 2.14 -38.78
N LEU A 44 12.52 1.03 -39.49
CA LEU A 44 11.30 0.22 -39.47
C LEU A 44 11.01 -0.34 -38.08
N GLN A 45 12.01 -1.02 -37.47
CA GLN A 45 11.89 -1.55 -36.11
C GLN A 45 11.58 -0.45 -35.09
N ARG A 46 12.17 0.74 -35.23
CA ARG A 46 11.86 1.89 -34.40
C ARG A 46 10.41 2.31 -34.54
N SER A 47 9.90 2.39 -35.77
CA SER A 47 8.49 2.72 -36.02
C SER A 47 7.55 1.67 -35.42
N GLU A 48 7.87 0.39 -35.50
CA GLU A 48 7.06 -0.70 -34.92
C GLU A 48 7.06 -0.64 -33.39
N LYS A 49 8.23 -0.45 -32.77
CA LYS A 49 8.35 -0.30 -31.31
C LYS A 49 7.67 0.97 -30.80
N GLN A 50 7.74 2.06 -31.56
CA GLN A 50 7.01 3.28 -31.22
C GLN A 50 5.48 3.05 -31.26
N ARG A 51 4.97 2.40 -32.30
CA ARG A 51 3.54 2.06 -32.37
C ARG A 51 3.09 1.18 -31.20
N GLU A 52 3.93 0.24 -30.77
CA GLU A 52 3.62 -0.58 -29.60
C GLU A 52 3.62 0.26 -28.31
N ALA A 53 4.60 1.15 -28.11
CA ALA A 53 4.61 2.06 -26.98
C ALA A 53 3.37 2.97 -26.95
N ASP A 54 2.97 3.51 -28.11
CA ASP A 54 1.79 4.36 -28.25
C ASP A 54 0.49 3.58 -27.94
N ARG A 55 0.40 2.32 -28.39
CA ARG A 55 -0.71 1.41 -28.09
C ARG A 55 -0.83 1.12 -26.59
N LEU A 56 0.28 0.75 -25.95
CA LEU A 56 0.32 0.49 -24.51
C LEU A 56 -0.03 1.75 -23.71
N THR A 57 0.46 2.92 -24.15
CA THR A 57 0.15 4.21 -23.52
C THR A 57 -1.34 4.55 -23.62
N SER A 58 -1.96 4.29 -24.77
CA SER A 58 -3.40 4.50 -24.96
C SER A 58 -4.24 3.56 -24.09
N LEU A 59 -3.84 2.30 -23.94
CA LEU A 59 -4.51 1.36 -23.04
C LEU A 59 -4.37 1.80 -21.57
N LYS A 60 -3.19 2.26 -21.17
CA LYS A 60 -2.95 2.81 -19.82
C LYS A 60 -3.89 3.98 -19.53
N LEU A 61 -4.04 4.92 -20.47
CA LEU A 61 -4.95 6.07 -20.31
C LEU A 61 -6.40 5.59 -20.11
N SER A 62 -6.85 4.62 -20.89
CA SER A 62 -8.19 4.04 -20.73
C SER A 62 -8.40 3.38 -19.35
N LEU A 63 -7.41 2.64 -18.85
CA LEU A 63 -7.47 2.06 -17.49
C LEU A 63 -7.44 3.13 -16.41
N GLN A 64 -6.70 4.24 -16.60
CA GLN A 64 -6.70 5.36 -15.66
C GLN A 64 -8.06 6.07 -15.60
N GLU A 65 -8.76 6.19 -16.73
CA GLU A 65 -10.14 6.69 -16.76
C GLU A 65 -11.11 5.74 -16.03
N GLN A 66 -11.00 4.43 -16.26
CA GLN A 66 -11.78 3.43 -15.54
C GLN A 66 -11.52 3.47 -14.04
N HIS A 67 -10.25 3.55 -13.63
CA HIS A 67 -9.86 3.70 -12.22
C HIS A 67 -10.53 4.92 -11.59
N SER A 68 -10.47 6.07 -12.27
CA SER A 68 -11.08 7.31 -11.80
C SER A 68 -12.60 7.17 -11.64
N HIS A 69 -13.26 6.51 -12.57
CA HIS A 69 -14.71 6.24 -12.51
C HIS A 69 -15.06 5.35 -11.31
N ILE A 70 -14.35 4.25 -11.11
CA ILE A 70 -14.60 3.32 -9.98
C ILE A 70 -14.37 4.03 -8.64
N VAL A 71 -13.34 4.87 -8.53
CA VAL A 71 -13.09 5.67 -7.34
C VAL A 71 -14.25 6.63 -7.07
N GLN A 72 -14.77 7.29 -8.10
CA GLN A 72 -15.93 8.18 -7.96
C GLN A 72 -17.17 7.41 -7.51
N GLU A 73 -17.51 6.28 -8.14
CA GLU A 73 -18.66 5.46 -7.75
C GLU A 73 -18.54 4.95 -6.31
N LYS A 74 -17.32 4.57 -5.89
CA LYS A 74 -17.02 4.20 -4.51
C LYS A 74 -17.27 5.37 -3.56
N GLU A 75 -16.86 6.59 -3.90
CA GLU A 75 -17.10 7.79 -3.09
C GLU A 75 -18.58 8.12 -2.95
N GLU A 76 -19.34 7.97 -4.04
CA GLU A 76 -20.80 8.10 -4.03
C GLU A 76 -21.44 7.01 -3.16
N PHE A 77 -20.97 5.77 -3.26
CA PHE A 77 -21.43 4.65 -2.45
C PHE A 77 -21.20 4.88 -0.95
N VAL A 78 -19.98 5.24 -0.52
CA VAL A 78 -19.69 5.48 0.91
C VAL A 78 -20.39 6.73 1.45
N SER A 79 -20.85 7.61 0.56
CA SER A 79 -21.63 8.79 0.91
C SER A 79 -23.10 8.47 1.19
N ARG A 80 -23.60 7.28 0.78
CA ARG A 80 -24.98 6.85 0.99
C ARG A 80 -25.33 6.77 2.49
N PRO A 81 -26.52 7.25 2.89
CA PRO A 81 -26.95 7.24 4.30
C PRO A 81 -26.92 5.85 4.94
N GLU A 82 -27.27 4.81 4.19
CA GLU A 82 -27.35 3.42 4.67
C GLU A 82 -25.96 2.90 5.04
N TYR A 83 -24.95 3.15 4.19
CA TYR A 83 -23.57 2.77 4.46
C TYR A 83 -22.98 3.56 5.63
N LYS A 84 -23.26 4.87 5.70
CA LYS A 84 -22.85 5.71 6.85
C LYS A 84 -23.45 5.21 8.15
N SER A 85 -24.75 4.91 8.17
CA SER A 85 -25.45 4.36 9.33
C SER A 85 -24.84 3.02 9.76
N LEU A 86 -24.55 2.13 8.81
CA LEU A 86 -23.87 0.87 9.09
C LEU A 86 -22.48 1.09 9.72
N LYS A 87 -21.67 1.99 9.17
CA LYS A 87 -20.35 2.34 9.70
C LYS A 87 -20.43 2.93 11.11
N GLU A 88 -21.40 3.81 11.35
CA GLU A 88 -21.67 4.41 12.66
C GLU A 88 -22.12 3.34 13.67
N HIS A 89 -22.99 2.41 13.25
CA HIS A 89 -23.41 1.29 14.09
C HIS A 89 -22.22 0.42 14.52
N ILE A 90 -21.39 -0.04 13.57
CA ILE A 90 -20.18 -0.81 13.86
C ILE A 90 -19.25 -0.05 14.82
N SER A 91 -19.02 1.24 14.53
CA SER A 91 -18.18 2.11 15.37
C SER A 91 -18.77 2.27 16.78
N GLY A 92 -20.09 2.37 16.89
CA GLY A 92 -20.82 2.47 18.16
C GLY A 92 -20.66 1.22 19.00
N VAL A 93 -20.78 0.04 18.40
CA VAL A 93 -20.61 -1.25 19.10
C VAL A 93 -19.20 -1.40 19.65
N ILE A 94 -18.17 -1.11 18.84
CA ILE A 94 -16.78 -1.12 19.29
C ILE A 94 -16.53 -0.10 20.41
N LYS A 95 -17.12 1.10 20.28
CA LYS A 95 -16.97 2.17 21.27
C LYS A 95 -17.60 1.78 22.61
N GLN A 96 -18.75 1.12 22.61
CA GLN A 96 -19.39 0.63 23.84
C GLN A 96 -18.48 -0.33 24.59
N ARG A 97 -17.84 -1.30 23.90
CA ARG A 97 -16.89 -2.21 24.56
C ARG A 97 -15.72 -1.45 25.17
N LYS A 98 -15.13 -0.53 24.41
CA LYS A 98 -14.00 0.29 24.88
C LYS A 98 -14.33 1.17 26.08
N VAL A 99 -15.58 1.66 26.19
CA VAL A 99 -16.02 2.42 27.36
C VAL A 99 -16.00 1.53 28.61
N ILE A 100 -16.51 0.30 28.51
CA ILE A 100 -16.51 -0.64 29.64
C ILE A 100 -15.07 -1.05 29.99
N GLU A 101 -14.21 -1.30 29.00
CA GLU A 101 -12.79 -1.57 29.22
C GLU A 101 -12.10 -0.41 29.94
N ALA A 102 -12.39 0.83 29.56
CA ALA A 102 -11.85 2.02 30.21
C ALA A 102 -12.37 2.18 31.65
N GLU A 103 -13.62 1.80 31.93
CA GLU A 103 -14.16 1.78 33.30
C GLU A 103 -13.47 0.72 34.17
N ILE A 104 -13.18 -0.45 33.61
CA ILE A 104 -12.41 -1.50 34.30
C ILE A 104 -10.96 -1.04 34.51
N ASP A 105 -10.35 -0.43 33.50
CA ASP A 105 -8.98 0.13 33.56
C ASP A 105 -8.85 1.20 34.65
N ALA A 106 -9.81 2.12 34.73
CA ALA A 106 -9.83 3.15 35.77
C ALA A 106 -9.91 2.57 37.20
N LEU A 107 -10.49 1.37 37.36
CA LEU A 107 -10.59 0.68 38.64
C LEU A 107 -9.36 -0.16 38.97
N PHE A 108 -8.88 -0.96 38.01
CA PHE A 108 -7.85 -1.97 38.25
C PHE A 108 -6.45 -1.52 37.87
N GLY A 109 -6.30 -0.57 36.93
CA GLY A 109 -5.01 -0.03 36.49
C GLY A 109 -4.14 0.45 37.67
N PRO A 110 -4.66 1.31 38.57
CA PRO A 110 -3.94 1.75 39.77
C PRO A 110 -3.63 0.61 40.76
N LEU A 111 -4.37 -0.50 40.70
CA LEU A 111 -4.29 -1.62 41.64
C LEU A 111 -3.44 -2.80 41.12
N LYS A 112 -3.01 -2.78 39.86
CA LYS A 112 -2.29 -3.88 39.19
C LYS A 112 -1.13 -4.44 40.02
N SER A 113 -0.23 -3.56 40.48
CA SER A 113 0.90 -3.93 41.33
C SER A 113 0.47 -4.43 42.72
N VAL A 114 -0.56 -3.81 43.30
CA VAL A 114 -1.07 -4.14 44.64
C VAL A 114 -1.67 -5.55 44.66
N ILE A 115 -2.51 -5.86 43.68
CA ILE A 115 -3.16 -7.16 43.54
C ILE A 115 -2.11 -8.23 43.20
N GLY A 116 -1.11 -7.91 42.37
CA GLY A 116 0.00 -8.81 42.06
C GLY A 116 0.85 -9.18 43.28
N GLN A 117 1.24 -8.19 44.08
CA GLN A 117 1.96 -8.44 45.35
C GLN A 117 1.09 -9.25 46.33
N TYR A 118 -0.20 -8.92 46.45
CA TYR A 118 -1.11 -9.69 47.29
C TYR A 118 -1.22 -11.14 46.86
N ALA A 119 -1.33 -11.43 45.55
CA ALA A 119 -1.41 -12.78 45.03
C ALA A 119 -0.20 -13.64 45.46
N GLN A 120 1.00 -13.04 45.49
CA GLN A 120 2.23 -13.68 45.98
C GLN A 120 2.21 -13.90 47.50
N VAL A 121 1.87 -12.86 48.28
CA VAL A 121 1.85 -12.92 49.75
C VAL A 121 0.80 -13.92 50.26
N ALA A 122 -0.40 -13.89 49.69
CA ALA A 122 -1.50 -14.77 50.06
C ALA A 122 -1.39 -16.17 49.43
N LYS A 123 -0.45 -16.38 48.50
CA LYS A 123 -0.31 -17.61 47.71
C LYS A 123 -1.62 -18.00 47.02
N ILE A 124 -2.27 -17.03 46.36
CA ILE A 124 -3.51 -17.22 45.59
C ILE A 124 -3.18 -16.99 44.11
N PRO A 125 -2.78 -18.03 43.36
CA PRO A 125 -2.33 -17.89 41.98
C PRO A 125 -3.38 -17.28 41.05
N LYS A 126 -4.67 -17.53 41.30
CA LYS A 126 -5.73 -16.96 40.46
C LYS A 126 -5.73 -15.42 40.41
N PHE A 127 -5.17 -14.75 41.42
CA PHE A 127 -5.08 -13.29 41.44
C PHE A 127 -3.83 -12.73 40.73
N SER A 128 -2.88 -13.57 40.31
CA SER A 128 -1.77 -13.08 39.48
C SER A 128 -2.26 -12.61 38.11
N GLY A 129 -3.34 -13.18 37.58
CA GLY A 129 -3.94 -12.77 36.32
C GLY A 129 -4.35 -11.29 36.31
N TYR A 130 -4.83 -10.76 37.44
CA TYR A 130 -5.16 -9.33 37.57
C TYR A 130 -3.94 -8.40 37.47
N ALA A 131 -2.75 -8.93 37.74
CA ALA A 131 -1.49 -8.20 37.61
C ALA A 131 -0.94 -8.25 36.17
N ASP A 132 -1.50 -9.07 35.28
CA ASP A 132 -1.10 -9.17 33.88
C ASP A 132 -2.18 -8.52 33.00
N ASP A 133 -3.39 -9.08 33.03
CA ASP A 133 -4.59 -8.65 32.32
C ASP A 133 -5.81 -8.71 33.27
N TYR A 134 -6.11 -7.58 33.91
CA TYR A 134 -7.24 -7.45 34.83
C TYR A 134 -8.61 -7.49 34.15
N VAL A 135 -8.69 -7.19 32.84
CA VAL A 135 -9.97 -7.30 32.12
C VAL A 135 -10.31 -8.77 31.97
N ASP A 136 -9.37 -9.55 31.44
CA ASP A 136 -9.55 -11.00 31.27
C ASP A 136 -9.73 -11.71 32.62
N ALA A 137 -8.91 -11.36 33.61
CA ALA A 137 -9.01 -11.95 34.95
C ALA A 137 -10.36 -11.64 35.61
N LEU A 138 -10.90 -10.42 35.48
CA LEU A 138 -12.20 -10.06 36.03
C LEU A 138 -13.35 -10.82 35.37
N ILE A 139 -13.30 -11.00 34.05
CA ILE A 139 -14.34 -11.73 33.30
C ILE A 139 -14.39 -13.21 33.70
N HIS A 140 -13.24 -13.80 34.03
CA HIS A 140 -13.13 -15.19 34.47
C HIS A 140 -13.30 -15.41 35.98
N ASP A 141 -13.28 -14.34 36.80
CA ASP A 141 -13.59 -14.37 38.25
C ASP A 141 -15.10 -14.19 38.48
N TYR A 142 -15.89 -15.16 38.01
CA TYR A 142 -17.36 -15.13 38.04
C TYR A 142 -17.98 -14.90 39.43
N ASP A 143 -17.27 -15.25 40.50
CA ASP A 143 -17.74 -15.06 41.88
C ASP A 143 -17.32 -13.71 42.49
N VAL A 144 -16.68 -12.86 41.68
CA VAL A 144 -16.06 -11.60 42.08
C VAL A 144 -15.22 -11.79 43.34
N GLY A 145 -14.45 -12.89 43.35
CA GLY A 145 -13.61 -13.28 44.47
C GLY A 145 -12.68 -12.16 44.89
N ILE A 146 -12.15 -11.36 43.95
CA ILE A 146 -11.27 -10.23 44.28
C ILE A 146 -11.92 -9.24 45.26
N ALA A 147 -13.23 -8.97 45.12
CA ALA A 147 -13.96 -8.07 46.04
C ALA A 147 -14.02 -8.63 47.48
N LYS A 148 -14.11 -9.96 47.63
CA LYS A 148 -14.13 -10.62 48.95
C LYS A 148 -12.77 -10.50 49.66
N HIS A 149 -11.69 -10.35 48.88
CA HIS A 149 -10.33 -10.21 49.41
C HIS A 149 -9.92 -8.76 49.68
N VAL A 150 -10.69 -7.76 49.25
CA VAL A 150 -10.41 -6.33 49.49
C VAL A 150 -10.03 -6.03 50.95
N PRO A 151 -10.76 -6.48 51.99
CA PRO A 151 -10.38 -6.20 53.38
C PRO A 151 -9.02 -6.78 53.77
N LEU A 152 -8.67 -7.95 53.23
CA LEU A 152 -7.39 -8.62 53.48
C LEU A 152 -6.25 -7.93 52.75
N ILE A 153 -6.50 -7.41 51.53
CA ILE A 153 -5.54 -6.61 50.78
C ILE A 153 -5.26 -5.31 51.54
N CYS A 154 -6.31 -4.59 51.95
CA CYS A 154 -6.17 -3.37 52.76
C CYS A 154 -5.38 -3.62 54.05
N ALA A 155 -5.70 -4.69 54.78
CA ALA A 155 -4.95 -5.08 55.98
C ALA A 155 -3.47 -5.37 55.68
N SER A 156 -3.17 -6.01 54.54
CA SER A 156 -1.80 -6.32 54.12
C SER A 156 -1.00 -5.06 53.77
N ILE A 157 -1.64 -4.04 53.18
CA ILE A 157 -1.04 -2.71 52.97
C ILE A 157 -0.75 -2.04 54.31
N MET A 158 -1.73 -1.98 55.21
CA MET A 158 -1.55 -1.32 56.53
C MET A 158 -0.51 -2.01 57.41
N GLN A 159 -0.35 -3.33 57.28
CA GLN A 159 0.67 -4.12 57.98
C GLN A 159 2.06 -4.05 57.32
N GLY A 160 2.21 -3.34 56.20
CA GLY A 160 3.48 -3.22 55.47
C GLY A 160 3.91 -4.49 54.72
N LYS A 161 3.00 -5.45 54.51
CA LYS A 161 3.26 -6.68 53.73
C LYS A 161 3.21 -6.44 52.22
N ILE A 162 2.47 -5.41 51.79
CA ILE A 162 2.40 -4.94 50.41
C ILE A 162 2.92 -3.52 50.39
N THR A 163 3.86 -3.24 49.47
CA THR A 163 4.47 -1.92 49.35
C THR A 163 3.76 -1.11 48.28
N VAL A 164 3.27 0.07 48.65
CA VAL A 164 2.57 1.01 47.76
C VAL A 164 3.04 2.44 48.01
N VAL A 165 3.13 3.23 46.93
CA VAL A 165 3.60 4.62 46.99
C VAL A 165 2.61 5.50 47.76
N ASN A 166 1.31 5.32 47.52
CA ASN A 166 0.24 6.03 48.22
C ASN A 166 -0.78 5.04 48.79
N SER A 167 -0.67 4.73 50.08
CA SER A 167 -1.52 3.74 50.73
C SER A 167 -2.99 4.18 50.83
N GLN A 168 -3.26 5.47 51.05
CA GLN A 168 -4.63 5.97 51.17
C GLN A 168 -5.37 5.90 49.84
N GLU A 169 -4.70 6.28 48.76
CA GLU A 169 -5.25 6.24 47.40
C GLU A 169 -5.50 4.80 46.94
N ALA A 170 -4.55 3.88 47.15
CA ALA A 170 -4.74 2.46 46.84
C ALA A 170 -5.91 1.85 47.62
N ILE A 171 -6.05 2.18 48.90
CA ILE A 171 -7.20 1.75 49.72
C ILE A 171 -8.51 2.36 49.20
N GLY A 172 -8.49 3.62 48.75
CA GLY A 172 -9.62 4.26 48.08
C GLY A 172 -10.10 3.47 46.87
N PHE A 173 -9.20 3.16 45.94
CA PHE A 173 -9.51 2.32 44.77
C PHE A 173 -9.98 0.91 45.16
N LEU A 174 -9.36 0.28 46.16
CA LEU A 174 -9.78 -1.05 46.64
C LEU A 174 -11.22 -1.04 47.20
N ASN A 175 -11.61 0.01 47.92
CA ASN A 175 -12.96 0.13 48.47
C ASN A 175 -14.04 0.37 47.39
N GLU A 176 -13.63 0.80 46.19
CA GLU A 176 -14.52 0.90 45.03
C GLU A 176 -14.79 -0.45 44.35
N LEU A 177 -14.00 -1.49 44.65
CA LEU A 177 -14.18 -2.86 44.14
C LEU A 177 -15.33 -3.60 44.86
N LYS A 178 -16.55 -3.08 44.71
CA LYS A 178 -17.78 -3.66 45.27
C LYS A 178 -18.35 -4.73 44.35
N ILE A 179 -18.87 -5.82 44.93
CA ILE A 179 -19.46 -6.95 44.20
C ILE A 179 -20.50 -6.46 43.19
N ASP A 180 -21.47 -5.64 43.59
CA ASP A 180 -22.53 -5.15 42.69
C ASP A 180 -21.99 -4.33 41.51
N ARG A 181 -20.92 -3.56 41.72
CA ARG A 181 -20.30 -2.74 40.66
C ARG A 181 -19.55 -3.62 39.67
N LEU A 182 -18.75 -4.55 40.18
CA LEU A 182 -17.95 -5.47 39.36
C LEU A 182 -18.84 -6.46 38.59
N SER A 183 -19.87 -7.02 39.21
CA SER A 183 -20.84 -7.88 38.52
C SER A 183 -21.55 -7.15 37.38
N LYS A 184 -21.94 -5.88 37.58
CA LYS A 184 -22.51 -5.05 36.50
C LYS A 184 -21.53 -4.87 35.33
N LEU A 185 -20.27 -4.55 35.62
CA LEU A 185 -19.24 -4.40 34.59
C LEU A 185 -19.00 -5.69 33.80
N ILE A 186 -18.91 -6.83 34.48
CA ILE A 186 -18.76 -8.16 33.83
C ILE A 186 -19.94 -8.44 32.91
N HIS A 187 -21.18 -8.26 33.40
CA HIS A 187 -22.38 -8.51 32.59
C HIS A 187 -22.49 -7.55 31.40
N SER A 188 -22.21 -6.26 31.60
CA SER A 188 -22.19 -5.28 30.51
C SER A 188 -21.12 -5.63 29.48
N PHE A 189 -19.90 -5.96 29.92
CA PHE A 189 -18.82 -6.35 29.01
C PHE A 189 -19.20 -7.59 28.19
N ALA A 190 -19.71 -8.64 28.85
CA ALA A 190 -20.13 -9.87 28.20
C ALA A 190 -21.25 -9.62 27.18
N ALA A 191 -22.24 -8.79 27.53
CA ALA A 191 -23.33 -8.43 26.62
C ALA A 191 -22.84 -7.66 25.39
N THR A 192 -21.97 -6.67 25.59
CA THR A 192 -21.42 -5.88 24.48
C THR A 192 -20.47 -6.71 23.61
N ARG A 193 -19.65 -7.59 24.21
CA ARG A 193 -18.78 -8.51 23.46
C ARG A 193 -19.59 -9.48 22.61
N LYS A 194 -20.66 -10.06 23.17
CA LYS A 194 -21.59 -10.90 22.42
C LYS A 194 -22.23 -10.13 21.26
N HIS A 195 -22.68 -8.91 21.50
CA HIS A 195 -23.25 -8.07 20.45
C HIS A 195 -22.22 -7.72 19.36
N GLU A 196 -20.96 -7.45 19.72
CA GLU A 196 -19.86 -7.24 18.75
C GLU A 196 -19.61 -8.49 17.89
N GLU A 197 -19.61 -9.68 18.50
CA GLU A 197 -19.45 -10.95 17.78
C GLU A 197 -20.62 -11.21 16.83
N GLU A 198 -21.87 -10.95 17.24
CA GLU A 198 -23.06 -11.04 16.40
C GLU A 198 -22.99 -10.08 15.21
N VAL A 199 -22.59 -8.81 15.45
CA VAL A 199 -22.41 -7.82 14.39
C VAL A 199 -21.32 -8.30 13.42
N LYS A 200 -20.14 -8.70 13.92
CA LYS A 200 -19.05 -9.23 13.07
C LYS A 200 -19.50 -10.40 12.20
N ALA A 201 -20.24 -11.35 12.76
CA ALA A 201 -20.78 -12.48 12.01
C ALA A 201 -21.73 -12.03 10.89
N SER A 202 -22.54 -11.00 11.14
CA SER A 202 -23.48 -10.47 10.14
C SER A 202 -22.81 -9.67 9.01
N LEU A 203 -21.64 -9.07 9.25
CA LEU A 203 -20.95 -8.24 8.26
C LEU A 203 -20.54 -9.02 7.02
N GLY A 204 -20.14 -10.29 7.16
CA GLY A 204 -19.72 -11.13 6.04
C GLY A 204 -20.83 -11.46 5.03
N THR A 205 -22.10 -11.26 5.41
CA THR A 205 -23.26 -11.42 4.53
C THR A 205 -23.97 -10.11 4.23
N ASN A 206 -23.46 -8.99 4.75
CA ASN A 206 -24.09 -7.69 4.59
C ASN A 206 -23.83 -7.15 3.18
N GLU A 207 -24.90 -6.93 2.42
CA GLU A 207 -24.80 -6.51 1.01
C GLU A 207 -23.99 -5.21 0.83
N LEU A 208 -24.11 -4.25 1.75
CA LEU A 208 -23.35 -3.00 1.67
C LEU A 208 -21.85 -3.22 1.91
N VAL A 209 -21.49 -4.16 2.79
CA VAL A 209 -20.08 -4.52 3.02
C VAL A 209 -19.53 -5.23 1.79
N CYS A 210 -20.25 -6.22 1.25
CA CYS A 210 -19.85 -6.94 0.05
C CYS A 210 -19.66 -6.01 -1.15
N GLN A 211 -20.58 -5.05 -1.35
CA GLN A 211 -20.45 -4.05 -2.42
C GLN A 211 -19.22 -3.15 -2.20
N HIS A 212 -18.95 -2.73 -0.96
CA HIS A 212 -17.75 -1.96 -0.66
C HIS A 212 -16.46 -2.76 -0.92
N GLU A 213 -16.41 -4.02 -0.51
CA GLU A 213 -15.28 -4.92 -0.75
C GLU A 213 -15.06 -5.14 -2.25
N HIS A 214 -16.13 -5.26 -3.03
CA HIS A 214 -16.06 -5.35 -4.48
C HIS A 214 -15.41 -4.10 -5.10
N PHE A 215 -15.79 -2.89 -4.66
CA PHE A 215 -15.11 -1.67 -5.11
C PHE A 215 -13.61 -1.67 -4.75
N LEU A 216 -13.23 -2.15 -3.56
CA LEU A 216 -11.83 -2.24 -3.16
C LEU A 216 -11.05 -3.22 -4.05
N GLN A 217 -11.64 -4.36 -4.37
CA GLN A 217 -11.06 -5.35 -5.29
C GLN A 217 -10.87 -4.78 -6.69
N LEU A 218 -11.91 -4.17 -7.27
CA LEU A 218 -11.84 -3.57 -8.61
C LEU A 218 -10.77 -2.47 -8.70
N VAL A 219 -10.67 -1.62 -7.67
CA VAL A 219 -9.63 -0.58 -7.61
C VAL A 219 -8.22 -1.20 -7.61
N ASP A 220 -8.01 -2.26 -6.81
CA ASP A 220 -6.72 -2.93 -6.71
C ASP A 220 -6.34 -3.66 -8.02
N GLU A 221 -7.30 -4.35 -8.63
CA GLU A 221 -7.11 -5.03 -9.92
C GLU A 221 -6.70 -4.04 -11.02
N VAL A 222 -7.44 -2.93 -11.18
CA VAL A 222 -7.11 -1.91 -12.18
C VAL A 222 -5.76 -1.25 -11.90
N GLN A 223 -5.42 -1.00 -10.62
CA GLN A 223 -4.11 -0.45 -10.25
C GLN A 223 -2.96 -1.40 -10.60
N LYS A 224 -3.15 -2.70 -10.39
CA LYS A 224 -2.17 -3.71 -10.77
C LYS A 224 -1.96 -3.76 -12.28
N ASP A 225 -3.03 -3.71 -13.06
CA ASP A 225 -2.96 -3.69 -14.52
C ASP A 225 -2.26 -2.43 -15.04
N ILE A 226 -2.53 -1.26 -14.43
CA ILE A 226 -1.81 -0.02 -14.74
C ILE A 226 -0.31 -0.16 -14.46
N ALA A 227 0.06 -0.72 -13.30
CA ALA A 227 1.46 -0.91 -12.94
C ALA A 227 2.17 -1.89 -13.88
N GLU A 228 1.48 -2.94 -14.33
CA GLU A 228 2.00 -3.86 -15.34
C GLU A 228 2.24 -3.16 -16.67
N LEU A 229 1.29 -2.34 -17.14
CA LEU A 229 1.46 -1.55 -18.37
C LEU A 229 2.60 -0.54 -18.25
N GLU A 230 2.79 0.10 -17.10
CA GLU A 230 3.93 0.99 -16.86
C GLU A 230 5.27 0.25 -17.01
N SER A 231 5.36 -0.98 -16.47
CA SER A 231 6.52 -1.83 -16.65
C SER A 231 6.71 -2.23 -18.12
N GLN A 232 5.64 -2.59 -18.82
CA GLN A 232 5.72 -2.95 -20.24
C GLN A 232 6.18 -1.77 -21.11
N ILE A 233 5.63 -0.57 -20.90
CA ILE A 233 6.03 0.67 -21.59
C ILE A 233 7.51 0.96 -21.33
N ALA A 234 7.96 0.89 -20.08
CA ALA A 234 9.36 1.13 -19.71
C ALA A 234 10.33 0.13 -20.35
N SER A 235 9.87 -1.08 -20.66
CA SER A 235 10.68 -2.11 -21.33
C SER A 235 10.82 -1.90 -22.85
N VAL A 236 10.06 -0.98 -23.45
CA VAL A 236 10.14 -0.69 -24.88
C VAL A 236 11.41 0.11 -25.18
N VAL A 237 12.43 -0.58 -25.70
CA VAL A 237 13.67 0.04 -26.19
C VAL A 237 13.54 0.38 -27.67
N LEU A 238 13.74 1.66 -28.00
CA LEU A 238 13.80 2.12 -29.38
C LEU A 238 15.20 1.89 -29.96
N PRO A 239 15.34 1.18 -31.10
CA PRO A 239 16.64 0.93 -31.69
C PRO A 239 17.26 2.21 -32.26
N ILE A 240 18.58 2.33 -32.11
CA ILE A 240 19.39 3.50 -32.49
C ILE A 240 20.31 3.09 -33.66
N ASP A 241 20.33 3.88 -34.73
CA ASP A 241 21.09 3.63 -35.96
C ASP A 241 22.42 4.42 -36.02
N GLU A 242 22.87 4.98 -34.90
CA GLU A 242 24.06 5.85 -34.84
C GLU A 242 25.34 5.13 -35.31
N GLU A 243 25.52 3.87 -34.92
CA GLU A 243 26.67 3.07 -35.35
C GLU A 243 26.65 2.81 -36.86
N PHE A 244 25.48 2.51 -37.43
CA PHE A 244 25.33 2.35 -38.88
C PHE A 244 25.54 3.66 -39.63
N ARG A 245 25.14 4.81 -39.05
CA ARG A 245 25.41 6.13 -39.63
C ARG A 245 26.90 6.48 -39.61
N LYS A 246 27.62 6.11 -38.55
CA LYS A 246 29.08 6.25 -38.48
C LYS A 246 29.77 5.35 -39.50
N GLU A 247 29.36 4.09 -39.61
CA GLU A 247 29.83 3.15 -40.63
C GLU A 247 29.60 3.70 -42.05
N LEU A 248 28.40 4.22 -42.31
CA LEU A 248 28.04 4.84 -43.58
C LEU A 248 28.93 6.05 -43.89
N ALA A 249 29.16 6.94 -42.93
CA ALA A 249 30.00 8.11 -43.12
C ALA A 249 31.43 7.74 -43.53
N LEU A 250 32.03 6.73 -42.88
CA LEU A 250 33.37 6.23 -43.20
C LEU A 250 33.43 5.62 -44.61
N LEU A 251 32.41 4.84 -45.00
CA LEU A 251 32.34 4.23 -46.33
C LEU A 251 32.15 5.26 -47.46
N LEU A 252 31.63 6.45 -47.15
CA LEU A 252 31.42 7.53 -48.13
C LEU A 252 32.67 8.40 -48.38
N GLU A 253 33.64 8.41 -47.46
CA GLU A 253 34.87 9.21 -47.56
C GLU A 253 35.69 8.94 -48.84
N PRO A 254 35.94 7.67 -49.25
CA PRO A 254 36.67 7.36 -50.49
C PRO A 254 35.97 7.89 -51.75
N HIS A 255 34.64 8.03 -51.71
CA HIS A 255 33.83 8.57 -52.80
C HIS A 255 33.72 10.10 -52.77
N ARG A 256 34.41 10.76 -51.82
CA ARG A 256 34.34 12.21 -51.58
C ARG A 256 32.90 12.68 -51.35
N VAL A 257 32.09 11.84 -50.69
CA VAL A 257 30.73 12.16 -50.28
C VAL A 257 30.73 12.38 -48.77
N LEU A 258 30.10 13.47 -48.31
CA LEU A 258 29.86 13.70 -46.88
C LEU A 258 28.37 13.55 -46.58
N LEU A 259 28.04 12.66 -45.64
CA LEU A 259 26.70 12.55 -45.08
C LEU A 259 26.39 13.81 -44.26
N VAL A 260 25.32 14.51 -44.63
CA VAL A 260 24.80 15.63 -43.84
C VAL A 260 23.53 15.17 -43.15
N GLU A 261 23.41 15.45 -41.85
CA GLU A 261 22.12 15.31 -41.18
C GLU A 261 21.16 16.31 -41.82
N GLY A 262 20.05 15.80 -42.38
CA GLY A 262 18.99 16.66 -42.89
C GLY A 262 18.56 17.61 -41.80
N SER A 263 18.67 18.91 -42.05
CA SER A 263 18.17 19.96 -41.17
C SER A 263 16.72 19.64 -40.82
N LYS A 264 16.45 19.42 -39.52
CA LYS A 264 15.09 19.37 -38.98
C LYS A 264 14.39 20.69 -39.34
N SER A 265 13.53 20.68 -40.33
CA SER A 265 12.44 21.65 -40.44
C SER A 265 11.48 21.36 -39.30
N GLY A 266 11.33 22.34 -38.40
CA GLY A 266 10.48 22.26 -37.21
C GLY A 266 8.99 22.27 -37.50
#